data_AF-A0A174H5X2-F1
#
_entry.id   AF-A0A174H5X2-F1
#
_cell.length_a   1.000
_cell.length_b   1.000
_cell.length_c   1.000
_cell.angle_alpha   90.00
_cell.angle_beta   90.00
_cell.angle_gamma   90.00
#
_symmetry.space_group_name_H-M   'P 1'
#
loop_
_entity.id
_entity.type
_entity.pdbx_description
1 polymer ?
#
loop_
_entity_poly.entity_id
_entity_poly.type
_entity_poly.pdbx_seq_one_letter_code
_entity_poly.pdbx_strand_id
1 'polypeptide(L)'
;MEARENLRGSGILLSISSLPSPYGIGTLGREAYNFVDLLGDLKQKYWQVLPVGPTIFGDSPYQPSSGCAGNIYFIDLDKLVDEGLLEKEEILGYNWGTDESEIDYAALHQNRCRILQKAFERFDTNAQEFQDFVKKQSEWLEQYALFMTLKTDNLYKNWSEWPSEYRNPR
;
A
#
# COMPACT_ATOMS: atom_id res chain seq x y z
N MET A 1 26.45 29.35 -7.28
CA MET A 1 25.12 28.74 -7.10
C MET A 1 24.16 29.51 -7.99
N GLU A 2 23.82 28.97 -9.14
CA GLU A 2 22.74 29.53 -9.95
C GLU A 2 21.43 29.38 -9.19
N ALA A 3 20.70 30.49 -9.03
CA ALA A 3 19.36 30.44 -8.46
C ALA A 3 18.49 29.60 -9.38
N ARG A 4 17.99 28.45 -8.90
CA ARG A 4 16.90 27.75 -9.57
C ARG A 4 15.76 28.76 -9.73
N GLU A 5 15.40 29.09 -10.96
CA GLU A 5 14.20 29.89 -11.22
C GLU A 5 13.02 29.23 -10.50
N ASN A 6 12.25 30.04 -9.75
CA ASN A 6 10.97 29.59 -9.21
C ASN A 6 9.97 29.43 -10.36
N LEU A 7 10.05 28.29 -11.04
CA LEU A 7 9.19 27.95 -12.15
C LEU A 7 7.74 27.81 -11.65
N ARG A 8 6.85 28.66 -12.18
CA ARG A 8 5.41 28.57 -11.90
C ARG A 8 4.86 27.22 -12.36
N GLY A 9 3.97 26.64 -11.57
CA GLY A 9 3.26 25.41 -11.91
C GLY A 9 1.94 25.29 -11.17
N SER A 10 1.06 24.44 -11.70
CA SER A 10 -0.20 24.03 -11.07
C SER A 10 -0.23 22.51 -10.97
N GLY A 11 -1.14 22.00 -10.14
CA GLY A 11 -1.29 20.57 -9.92
C GLY A 11 -2.66 20.23 -9.35
N ILE A 12 -2.91 18.92 -9.23
CA ILE A 12 -4.13 18.37 -8.65
C ILE A 12 -3.78 17.62 -7.37
N LEU A 13 -4.57 17.86 -6.32
CA LEU A 13 -4.60 17.02 -5.12
C LEU A 13 -5.59 15.88 -5.37
N LEU A 14 -5.10 14.65 -5.38
CA LEU A 14 -5.93 13.45 -5.45
C LEU A 14 -5.22 12.34 -4.67
N SER A 15 -5.91 11.73 -3.70
CA SER A 15 -5.36 10.56 -3.01
C SER A 15 -5.28 9.37 -3.98
N ILE A 16 -4.26 8.51 -3.83
CA ILE A 16 -4.17 7.25 -4.59
C ILE A 16 -5.42 6.41 -4.35
N SER A 17 -5.94 6.40 -3.11
CA SER A 17 -7.15 5.66 -2.73
C SER A 17 -8.39 6.07 -3.52
N SER A 18 -8.43 7.29 -4.06
CA SER A 18 -9.56 7.86 -4.80
C SER A 18 -9.49 7.58 -6.31
N LEU A 19 -8.43 6.94 -6.80
CA LEU A 19 -8.38 6.48 -8.19
C LEU A 19 -9.46 5.40 -8.41
N PRO A 20 -10.08 5.35 -9.60
CA PRO A 20 -11.04 4.31 -9.92
C PRO A 20 -10.35 2.93 -9.84
N SER A 21 -11.05 1.95 -9.32
CA SER A 21 -10.52 0.58 -9.17
C SER A 21 -11.65 -0.42 -9.01
N PRO A 22 -11.59 -1.57 -9.70
CA PRO A 22 -12.57 -2.64 -9.53
C PRO A 22 -12.39 -3.43 -8.22
N TYR A 23 -11.36 -3.14 -7.42
CA TYR A 23 -11.00 -3.89 -6.21
C TYR A 23 -11.10 -3.05 -4.93
N GLY A 24 -12.13 -2.19 -4.88
CA GLY A 24 -12.59 -1.45 -3.71
C GLY A 24 -11.77 -0.21 -3.32
N ILE A 25 -10.57 -0.03 -3.87
CA ILE A 25 -9.71 1.13 -3.61
C ILE A 25 -8.73 1.36 -4.75
N GLY A 26 -8.43 2.63 -5.04
CA GLY A 26 -7.42 3.01 -6.01
C GLY A 26 -6.02 2.48 -5.64
N THR A 27 -5.25 2.10 -6.66
CA THR A 27 -3.95 1.43 -6.55
C THR A 27 -2.89 2.12 -7.40
N LEU A 28 -1.63 1.71 -7.23
CA LEU A 28 -0.50 2.09 -8.09
C LEU A 28 -0.45 1.20 -9.35
N GLY A 29 -1.56 1.17 -10.08
CA GLY A 29 -1.75 0.36 -11.29
C GLY A 29 -2.03 1.22 -12.52
N ARG A 30 -2.77 0.64 -13.47
CA ARG A 30 -3.12 1.29 -14.75
C ARG A 30 -3.78 2.66 -14.55
N GLU A 31 -4.71 2.78 -13.60
CA GLU A 31 -5.44 4.03 -13.38
C GLU A 31 -4.55 5.14 -12.80
N ALA A 32 -3.47 4.80 -12.08
CA ALA A 32 -2.47 5.78 -11.67
C ALA A 32 -1.67 6.31 -12.88
N TYR A 33 -1.31 5.44 -13.83
CA TYR A 33 -0.69 5.87 -15.09
C TYR A 33 -1.64 6.74 -15.92
N ASN A 34 -2.90 6.32 -16.09
CA ASN A 34 -3.92 7.10 -16.79
C ASN A 34 -4.09 8.49 -16.17
N PHE A 35 -4.06 8.58 -14.84
CA PHE A 35 -4.15 9.87 -14.15
C PHE A 35 -2.92 10.74 -14.39
N VAL A 36 -1.72 10.17 -14.40
CA VAL A 36 -0.48 10.90 -14.75
C VAL A 36 -0.51 11.39 -16.21
N ASP A 37 -1.00 10.58 -17.14
CA ASP A 37 -1.17 10.96 -18.54
C ASP A 37 -2.18 12.12 -18.67
N LEU A 38 -3.30 12.04 -17.95
CA LEU A 38 -4.29 13.13 -17.86
C LEU A 38 -3.67 14.43 -17.32
N LEU A 39 -2.83 14.35 -16.28
CA LEU A 39 -2.11 15.53 -15.78
C LEU A 39 -1.21 16.13 -16.86
N GLY A 40 -0.54 15.28 -17.65
CA GLY A 40 0.26 15.69 -18.80
C GLY A 40 -0.57 16.44 -19.85
N ASP A 41 -1.71 15.88 -20.25
CA ASP A 41 -2.64 16.49 -21.22
C ASP A 41 -3.18 17.83 -20.74
N LEU A 42 -3.48 17.93 -19.45
CA LEU A 42 -3.94 19.14 -18.77
C LEU A 42 -2.79 20.11 -18.44
N LYS A 43 -1.54 19.78 -18.79
CA LYS A 43 -0.31 20.55 -18.50
C LYS A 43 -0.12 20.84 -17.01
N GLN A 44 -0.63 19.97 -16.14
CA GLN A 44 -0.39 20.00 -14.71
C GLN A 44 1.01 19.46 -14.42
N LYS A 45 1.73 20.14 -13.52
CA LYS A 45 3.12 19.79 -13.17
C LYS A 45 3.23 18.95 -11.90
N TYR A 46 2.20 18.98 -11.06
CA TYR A 46 2.22 18.34 -9.75
C TYR A 46 1.01 17.45 -9.55
N TRP A 47 1.26 16.26 -9.01
CA TRP A 47 0.26 15.44 -8.35
C TRP A 47 0.57 15.47 -6.86
N GLN A 48 -0.32 16.06 -6.06
CA GLN A 48 -0.22 15.98 -4.62
C GLN A 48 -1.06 14.80 -4.13
N VAL A 49 -0.46 13.96 -3.29
CA VAL A 49 -1.12 12.81 -2.64
C VAL A 49 -1.19 13.03 -1.13
N LEU A 50 -2.09 12.30 -0.48
CA LEU A 50 -2.09 12.14 0.99
C LEU A 50 -0.95 11.18 1.39
N PRO A 51 -0.58 11.09 2.70
CA PRO A 51 0.42 10.14 3.13
C PRO A 51 0.09 8.71 2.70
N VAL A 52 1.11 7.96 2.26
CA VAL A 52 0.95 6.64 1.64
C VAL A 52 1.26 5.48 2.58
N GLY A 53 1.36 5.76 3.88
CA GLY A 53 1.72 4.79 4.90
C GLY A 53 0.58 3.82 5.24
N PRO A 54 0.90 2.67 5.85
CA PRO A 54 -0.08 1.68 6.27
C PRO A 54 -1.05 2.28 7.29
N THR A 55 -2.34 2.29 6.96
CA THR A 55 -3.39 2.73 7.86
C THR A 55 -3.71 1.65 8.89
N ILE A 56 -4.14 2.07 10.09
CA ILE A 56 -4.57 1.17 11.16
C ILE A 56 -6.01 1.49 11.56
N PHE A 57 -6.25 1.99 12.76
CA PHE A 57 -7.59 2.29 13.24
C PHE A 57 -8.12 3.59 12.62
N GLY A 58 -9.35 3.54 12.11
CA GLY A 58 -10.03 4.71 11.53
C GLY A 58 -9.55 5.12 10.14
N ASP A 59 -8.72 4.29 9.49
CA ASP A 59 -8.32 4.38 8.08
C ASP A 59 -7.70 5.73 7.65
N SER A 60 -7.26 6.53 8.64
CA SER A 60 -6.70 7.84 8.40
C SER A 60 -5.26 7.73 7.88
N PRO A 61 -4.93 8.33 6.71
CA PRO A 61 -3.56 8.33 6.21
C PRO A 61 -2.59 9.10 7.13
N TYR A 62 -3.11 9.90 8.06
CA TYR A 62 -2.30 10.68 9.02
C TYR A 62 -1.99 9.92 10.32
N GLN A 63 -2.41 8.67 10.45
CA GLN A 63 -2.10 7.82 11.60
C GLN A 63 -1.48 6.49 11.16
N PRO A 64 -0.33 6.51 10.45
CA PRO A 64 0.26 5.29 9.93
C PRO A 64 0.91 4.46 11.05
N SER A 65 0.97 3.14 10.87
CA SER A 65 1.72 2.25 11.78
C SER A 65 3.24 2.34 11.60
N SER A 66 3.72 3.02 10.56
CA SER A 66 5.14 3.19 10.25
C SER A 66 5.38 4.50 9.51
N GLY A 67 6.52 5.14 9.77
CA GLY A 67 6.98 6.31 9.02
C GLY A 67 7.67 5.98 7.69
N CYS A 68 7.97 4.71 7.44
CA CYS A 68 8.75 4.26 6.27
C CYS A 68 7.97 3.32 5.34
N ALA A 69 7.08 2.49 5.89
CA ALA A 69 6.35 1.49 5.10
C ALA A 69 5.30 2.13 4.18
N GLY A 70 4.99 1.45 3.08
CA GLY A 70 3.85 1.77 2.22
C GLY A 70 2.58 1.02 2.61
N ASN A 71 1.42 1.55 2.23
CA ASN A 71 0.13 0.89 2.43
C ASN A 71 -0.07 -0.26 1.41
N ILE A 72 -0.28 -1.47 1.92
CA ILE A 72 -0.51 -2.67 1.09
C ILE A 72 -1.77 -2.55 0.21
N TYR A 73 -2.72 -1.68 0.56
CA TYR A 73 -3.93 -1.46 -0.23
C TYR A 73 -3.62 -0.84 -1.60
N PHE A 74 -2.49 -0.16 -1.75
CA PHE A 74 -2.08 0.46 -3.01
C PHE A 74 -1.35 -0.50 -3.96
N ILE A 75 -1.15 -1.77 -3.56
CA ILE A 75 -0.63 -2.81 -4.45
C ILE A 75 -1.72 -3.14 -5.48
N ASP A 76 -1.35 -3.06 -6.76
CA ASP A 76 -2.24 -3.36 -7.86
C ASP A 76 -2.33 -4.87 -8.11
N LEU A 77 -3.53 -5.43 -8.04
CA LEU A 77 -3.73 -6.87 -8.18
C LEU A 77 -3.62 -7.33 -9.64
N ASP A 78 -3.92 -6.47 -10.62
CA ASP A 78 -3.76 -6.81 -12.03
C ASP A 78 -2.28 -6.91 -12.40
N LYS A 79 -1.41 -6.06 -11.84
CA LYS A 79 0.04 -6.24 -11.98
C LYS A 79 0.54 -7.58 -11.43
N LEU A 80 -0.01 -8.05 -10.31
CA LEU A 80 0.33 -9.37 -9.77
C LEU A 80 -0.15 -10.51 -10.67
N VAL A 81 -1.23 -10.31 -11.44
CA VAL A 81 -1.66 -11.26 -12.49
C VAL A 81 -0.70 -11.23 -13.66
N ASP A 82 -0.30 -10.04 -14.12
CA ASP A 82 0.68 -9.87 -15.20
C ASP A 82 2.05 -10.54 -14.86
N GLU A 83 2.42 -10.54 -13.57
CA GLU A 83 3.63 -11.18 -13.04
C GLU A 83 3.46 -12.69 -12.79
N GLY A 84 2.26 -13.25 -12.99
CA GLY A 84 1.97 -14.68 -12.76
C GLY A 84 1.87 -15.08 -11.29
N LEU A 85 1.78 -14.11 -10.37
CA LEU A 85 1.63 -14.34 -8.94
C LEU A 85 0.17 -14.57 -8.53
N LEU A 86 -0.78 -14.07 -9.31
CA LEU A 86 -2.23 -14.27 -9.12
C LEU A 86 -2.92 -14.70 -10.41
N GLU A 87 -4.05 -15.38 -10.27
CA GLU A 87 -5.01 -15.57 -11.37
C GLU A 87 -6.17 -14.59 -11.21
N LYS A 88 -6.78 -14.18 -12.33
CA LYS A 88 -7.86 -13.18 -12.32
C LYS A 88 -9.08 -13.69 -11.54
N GLU A 89 -9.39 -14.96 -11.69
CA GLU A 89 -10.50 -15.66 -11.05
C GLU A 89 -10.35 -15.66 -9.53
N GLU A 90 -9.12 -15.70 -9.02
CA GLU A 90 -8.86 -15.63 -7.58
C GLU A 90 -9.20 -14.26 -7.01
N ILE A 91 -9.00 -13.19 -7.77
CA ILE A 91 -9.34 -11.82 -7.36
C ILE A 91 -10.86 -11.62 -7.36
N LEU A 92 -11.54 -12.14 -8.39
CA LEU A 92 -12.99 -12.03 -8.55
C LEU A 92 -13.78 -12.84 -7.52
N GLY A 93 -13.13 -13.81 -6.85
CA GLY A 93 -13.74 -14.60 -5.77
C GLY A 93 -13.95 -13.84 -4.44
N TYR A 94 -13.44 -12.62 -4.31
CA TYR A 94 -13.56 -11.80 -3.10
C TYR A 94 -14.62 -10.71 -3.23
N ASN A 95 -15.20 -10.31 -2.09
CA ASN A 95 -16.05 -9.13 -2.00
C ASN A 95 -15.19 -7.88 -1.79
N TRP A 96 -15.26 -6.92 -2.72
CA TRP A 96 -14.51 -5.67 -2.64
C TRP A 96 -15.34 -4.47 -2.17
N GLY A 97 -16.57 -4.71 -1.74
CA GLY A 97 -17.56 -3.68 -1.40
C GLY A 97 -18.77 -3.77 -2.33
N THR A 98 -19.85 -3.07 -1.95
CA THR A 98 -21.12 -3.07 -2.70
C THR A 98 -21.42 -1.74 -3.39
N ASP A 99 -20.67 -0.69 -3.08
CA ASP A 99 -20.82 0.64 -3.66
C ASP A 99 -19.47 1.06 -4.28
N GLU A 100 -19.46 1.35 -5.58
CA GLU A 100 -18.24 1.74 -6.30
C GLU A 100 -17.81 3.19 -5.99
N SER A 101 -18.68 4.00 -5.37
CA SER A 101 -18.40 5.39 -5.01
C SER A 101 -17.77 5.57 -3.63
N GLU A 102 -17.74 4.51 -2.82
CA GLU A 102 -17.20 4.52 -1.46
C GLU A 102 -16.20 3.38 -1.24
N ILE A 103 -15.28 3.59 -0.30
CA ILE A 103 -14.29 2.58 0.08
C ILE A 103 -14.82 1.82 1.29
N ASP A 104 -15.09 0.52 1.11
CA ASP A 104 -15.38 -0.40 2.21
C ASP A 104 -14.06 -0.90 2.84
N TYR A 105 -13.54 -0.13 3.80
CA TYR A 105 -12.30 -0.48 4.50
C TYR A 105 -12.39 -1.79 5.29
N ALA A 106 -13.59 -2.21 5.73
CA ALA A 106 -13.76 -3.46 6.43
C ALA A 106 -13.60 -4.66 5.48
N ALA A 107 -14.23 -4.60 4.30
CA ALA A 107 -14.05 -5.60 3.24
C ALA A 107 -12.59 -5.65 2.76
N LEU A 108 -11.96 -4.48 2.57
CA LEU A 108 -10.55 -4.39 2.19
C LEU A 108 -9.63 -5.05 3.22
N HIS A 109 -9.78 -4.71 4.50
CA HIS A 109 -8.96 -5.29 5.57
C HIS A 109 -9.11 -6.81 5.63
N GLN A 110 -10.33 -7.32 5.44
CA GLN A 110 -10.60 -8.76 5.47
C GLN A 110 -9.96 -9.52 4.29
N ASN A 111 -9.96 -8.90 3.09
CA ASN A 111 -9.67 -9.61 1.84
C ASN A 111 -8.27 -9.32 1.29
N ARG A 112 -7.73 -8.11 1.49
CA ARG A 112 -6.41 -7.70 0.94
C ARG A 112 -5.27 -8.55 1.48
N CYS A 113 -5.22 -8.81 2.80
CA CYS A 113 -4.18 -9.66 3.37
C CYS A 113 -4.24 -11.09 2.81
N ARG A 114 -5.45 -11.64 2.60
CA ARG A 114 -5.65 -13.01 2.10
C ARG A 114 -5.18 -13.16 0.65
N ILE A 115 -5.56 -12.24 -0.23
CA ILE A 115 -5.15 -12.31 -1.64
C ILE A 115 -3.63 -12.05 -1.79
N LEU A 116 -3.06 -11.13 -1.01
CA LEU A 116 -1.62 -10.86 -1.06
C LEU A 116 -0.80 -12.01 -0.48
N GLN A 117 -1.33 -12.73 0.52
CA GLN A 117 -0.71 -13.96 1.01
C GLN A 117 -0.66 -15.03 -0.07
N LYS A 118 -1.74 -15.22 -0.85
CA LYS A 118 -1.73 -16.12 -2.01
C LYS A 118 -0.69 -15.73 -3.06
N ALA A 119 -0.58 -14.42 -3.35
CA ALA A 119 0.45 -13.94 -4.28
C ALA A 119 1.86 -14.27 -3.75
N PHE A 120 2.08 -14.10 -2.46
CA PHE A 120 3.35 -14.41 -1.80
C PHE A 120 3.69 -15.91 -1.83
N GLU A 121 2.71 -16.82 -1.79
CA GLU A 121 2.94 -18.26 -1.92
C GLU A 121 3.58 -18.65 -3.27
N ARG A 122 3.38 -17.84 -4.31
CA ARG A 122 3.98 -18.03 -5.65
C ARG A 122 5.22 -17.17 -5.88
N PHE A 123 5.53 -16.27 -4.94
CA PHE A 123 6.63 -15.33 -5.06
C PHE A 123 7.97 -16.01 -4.77
N ASP A 124 8.96 -15.81 -5.65
CA ASP A 124 10.31 -16.32 -5.42
C ASP A 124 11.07 -15.40 -4.45
N THR A 125 11.14 -15.81 -3.19
CA THR A 125 11.93 -15.10 -2.19
C THR A 125 13.42 -15.13 -2.47
N ASN A 126 13.92 -15.97 -3.38
CA ASN A 126 15.33 -15.98 -3.77
C ASN A 126 15.65 -15.02 -4.92
N ALA A 127 14.64 -14.34 -5.49
CA ALA A 127 14.84 -13.36 -6.53
C ALA A 127 15.83 -12.27 -6.06
N GLN A 128 16.85 -11.99 -6.87
CA GLN A 128 17.94 -11.07 -6.51
C GLN A 128 17.41 -9.67 -6.17
N GLU A 129 16.44 -9.16 -6.94
CA GLU A 129 15.85 -7.84 -6.72
C GLU A 129 15.16 -7.73 -5.37
N PHE A 130 14.50 -8.81 -4.92
CA PHE A 130 13.88 -8.87 -3.60
C PHE A 130 14.93 -8.89 -2.49
N GLN A 131 15.95 -9.74 -2.62
CA GLN A 131 17.06 -9.80 -1.65
C GLN A 131 17.80 -8.46 -1.54
N ASP A 132 18.02 -7.79 -2.67
CA ASP A 132 18.63 -6.46 -2.72
C ASP A 132 17.74 -5.41 -2.05
N PHE A 133 16.41 -5.48 -2.25
CA PHE A 133 15.47 -4.62 -1.55
C PHE A 133 15.51 -4.84 -0.04
N VAL A 134 15.44 -6.08 0.44
CA VAL A 134 15.50 -6.41 1.86
C VAL A 134 16.79 -5.90 2.48
N LYS A 135 17.93 -6.13 1.83
CA LYS A 135 19.23 -5.63 2.28
C LYS A 135 19.29 -4.10 2.29
N LYS A 136 18.74 -3.43 1.26
CA LYS A 136 18.74 -1.97 1.17
C LYS A 136 17.88 -1.31 2.25
N GLN A 137 16.81 -1.98 2.68
CA GLN A 137 15.85 -1.46 3.67
C GLN A 137 16.04 -2.03 5.08
N SER A 138 17.16 -2.72 5.35
CA SER A 138 17.39 -3.45 6.59
C SER A 138 17.33 -2.59 7.85
N GLU A 139 17.58 -1.28 7.73
CA GLU A 139 17.53 -0.35 8.87
C GLU A 139 16.14 -0.26 9.53
N TRP A 140 15.05 -0.56 8.80
CA TRP A 140 13.69 -0.44 9.32
C TRP A 140 12.79 -1.63 9.00
N LEU A 141 13.03 -2.33 7.89
CA LEU A 141 12.11 -3.35 7.38
C LEU A 141 11.96 -4.54 8.31
N GLU A 142 13.06 -5.02 8.91
CA GLU A 142 13.04 -6.17 9.82
C GLU A 142 12.21 -5.88 11.08
N GLN A 143 12.43 -4.71 11.68
CA GLN A 143 11.67 -4.28 12.86
C GLN A 143 10.20 -4.04 12.54
N TYR A 144 9.90 -3.47 11.37
CA TYR A 144 8.52 -3.31 10.91
C TYR A 144 7.82 -4.65 10.68
N ALA A 145 8.49 -5.60 10.03
CA ALA A 145 7.96 -6.94 9.81
C ALA A 145 7.69 -7.67 11.13
N LEU A 146 8.65 -7.63 12.06
CA LEU A 146 8.48 -8.20 13.40
C LEU A 146 7.30 -7.55 14.15
N PHE A 147 7.23 -6.22 14.13
CA PHE A 147 6.12 -5.47 14.75
C PHE A 147 4.76 -5.88 14.17
N MET A 148 4.63 -6.00 12.85
CA MET A 148 3.37 -6.38 12.21
C MET A 148 2.98 -7.84 12.49
N THR A 149 3.96 -8.75 12.55
CA THR A 149 3.75 -10.15 12.97
C THR A 149 3.21 -10.20 14.40
N LEU A 150 3.91 -9.56 15.35
CA LEU A 150 3.47 -9.50 16.75
C LEU A 150 2.11 -8.82 16.91
N LYS A 151 1.84 -7.77 16.14
CA LYS A 151 0.54 -7.10 16.15
C LYS A 151 -0.58 -8.03 15.70
N THR A 152 -0.34 -8.85 14.69
CA THR A 152 -1.32 -9.83 14.19
C THR A 152 -1.57 -10.92 15.23
N ASP A 153 -0.51 -11.48 15.81
CA ASP A 153 -0.59 -12.52 16.86
C ASP A 153 -1.28 -12.01 18.13
N ASN A 154 -1.15 -10.73 18.43
CA ASN A 154 -1.80 -10.06 19.57
C ASN A 154 -3.19 -9.47 19.22
N LEU A 155 -3.83 -9.94 18.15
CA LEU A 155 -5.19 -9.52 17.74
C LEU A 155 -5.32 -8.00 17.54
N TYR A 156 -4.29 -7.38 16.95
CA TYR A 156 -4.22 -5.95 16.63
C TYR A 156 -4.29 -5.00 17.83
N LYS A 157 -4.12 -5.50 19.07
CA LYS A 157 -4.01 -4.68 20.29
C LYS A 157 -2.85 -3.70 20.25
N ASN A 158 -2.90 -2.67 21.09
CA ASN A 158 -1.79 -1.74 21.22
C ASN A 158 -0.55 -2.47 21.77
N TRP A 159 0.65 -2.07 21.34
CA TRP A 159 1.91 -2.69 21.79
C TRP A 159 2.12 -2.59 23.31
N SER A 160 1.54 -1.56 23.94
CA SER A 160 1.54 -1.39 25.39
C SER A 160 0.73 -2.46 26.13
N GLU A 161 -0.12 -3.22 25.44
CA GLU A 161 -0.95 -4.30 25.97
C GLU A 161 -0.37 -5.69 25.71
N TRP A 162 0.71 -5.79 24.93
CA TRP A 162 1.36 -7.06 24.62
C TRP A 162 2.06 -7.66 25.85
N PRO A 163 2.27 -8.99 25.87
CA PRO A 163 3.13 -9.66 26.86
C PRO A 163 4.48 -8.95 27.04
N SER A 164 5.01 -8.95 28.26
CA SER A 164 6.20 -8.18 28.62
C SER A 164 7.45 -8.54 27.80
N GLU A 165 7.54 -9.78 27.33
CA GLU A 165 8.61 -10.28 26.45
C GLU A 165 8.66 -9.58 25.08
N TYR A 166 7.53 -9.11 24.57
CA TYR A 166 7.44 -8.41 23.28
C TYR A 166 7.44 -6.89 23.41
N ARG A 167 7.17 -6.37 24.61
CA ARG A 167 7.18 -4.93 24.88
C ARG A 167 8.58 -4.33 24.92
N ASN A 168 9.56 -5.12 25.34
CA ASN A 168 10.97 -4.76 25.40
C ASN A 168 11.82 -5.84 24.70
N PRO A 169 11.79 -5.89 23.35
CA PRO A 169 12.64 -6.82 22.62
C PRO A 169 14.12 -6.54 22.97
N ARG A 170 14.87 -7.58 23.34
CA ARG A 170 16.30 -7.51 23.66
C ARG A 170 17.15 -7.37 22.41
#